data_AF-A0A1C6B8N8-F1
#
_entry.id   AF-A0A1C6B8N8-F1
#
_cell.length_a   1.000
_cell.length_b   1.000
_cell.length_c   1.000
_cell.angle_alpha   90.00
_cell.angle_beta   90.00
_cell.angle_gamma   90.00
#
_symmetry.space_group_name_H-M   'P 1'
#
loop_
_entity.id
_entity.type
_entity.pdbx_description
1 polymer ?
#
loop_
_entity_poly.entity_id
_entity_poly.type
_entity_poly.pdbx_seq_one_letter_code
_entity_poly.pdbx_strand_id
1 'polypeptide(L)'
;MKKLLAMVLTVSMTAAMVGCGQAAETTETAAESTAVETVESTAAEETATESAEESTAAEEAAGDVLSYADYVAADLDSEVTIESYVQAKQSWWEDKATVYTQDKDGAYFLYDMACSEEDYEKLVPGVKIRVTGYKSEWSGEVELMDATFEFVEGADEYIAPAVDVTDLLGTDELIDHQNQHVTFTDLTVEAAGQDADGNDVPYLYNYDGSGSEGDDLYFNVSSNGETYTFLVESYLCDKDSDVYKAVKNLQIGDTIDAEGFLYWYEGVNPHITAITVK
;
A
#
# COMPACT_ATOMS: atom_id res chain seq x y z
N MET A 1 42.59 7.17 10.86
CA MET A 1 43.38 6.37 9.90
C MET A 1 42.41 5.50 9.14
N LYS A 2 42.34 5.68 7.82
CA LYS A 2 41.42 5.04 6.88
C LYS A 2 41.66 3.53 6.81
N LYS A 3 40.60 2.74 6.77
CA LYS A 3 40.62 1.41 6.13
C LYS A 3 39.39 1.29 5.23
N LEU A 4 39.67 1.48 3.94
CA LEU A 4 38.78 1.18 2.82
C LEU A 4 38.73 -0.34 2.65
N LEU A 5 37.53 -0.92 2.60
CA LEU A 5 37.31 -2.28 2.14
C LEU A 5 36.75 -2.17 0.71
N ALA A 6 37.53 -2.58 -0.28
CA ALA A 6 37.12 -2.64 -1.68
C ALA A 6 36.58 -4.04 -1.98
N MET A 7 35.31 -4.13 -2.38
CA MET A 7 34.67 -5.36 -2.82
C MET A 7 34.75 -5.40 -4.36
N VAL A 8 35.50 -6.36 -4.89
CA VAL A 8 35.65 -6.59 -6.33
C VAL A 8 34.59 -7.62 -6.75
N LEU A 9 33.61 -7.21 -7.56
CA LEU A 9 32.62 -8.09 -8.17
C LEU A 9 33.09 -8.43 -9.60
N THR A 10 33.51 -9.67 -9.83
CA THR A 10 33.83 -10.21 -11.15
C THR A 10 32.57 -10.72 -11.84
N VAL A 11 32.09 -9.98 -12.85
CA VAL A 11 31.04 -10.42 -13.78
C VAL A 11 31.70 -11.11 -14.98
N SER A 12 31.32 -12.36 -15.25
CA SER A 12 31.79 -13.14 -16.40
C SER A 12 30.70 -13.21 -17.46
N MET A 13 30.82 -12.39 -18.51
CA MET A 13 30.02 -12.52 -19.74
C MET A 13 30.50 -13.73 -20.53
N THR A 14 29.59 -14.64 -20.88
CA THR A 14 29.82 -15.60 -21.97
C THR A 14 28.76 -15.40 -23.05
N ALA A 15 29.21 -14.95 -24.22
CA ALA A 15 28.43 -14.85 -25.45
C ALA A 15 28.44 -16.20 -26.19
N ALA A 16 27.31 -16.58 -26.77
CA ALA A 16 27.26 -17.56 -27.85
C ALA A 16 26.30 -17.05 -28.94
N MET A 17 26.86 -16.71 -30.10
CA MET A 17 26.14 -16.50 -31.35
C MET A 17 26.39 -17.69 -32.28
N VAL A 18 25.32 -18.25 -32.87
CA VAL A 18 25.20 -18.86 -34.22
C VAL A 18 23.68 -18.92 -34.46
N GLY A 19 23.03 -18.51 -35.54
CA GLY A 19 23.42 -18.18 -36.91
C GLY A 19 22.41 -18.81 -37.89
N CYS A 20 21.55 -17.98 -38.49
CA CYS A 20 20.80 -18.08 -39.76
C CYS A 20 20.05 -19.37 -40.21
N GLY A 21 18.82 -19.18 -40.71
CA GLY A 21 18.36 -19.87 -41.94
C GLY A 21 16.88 -20.25 -42.10
N GLN A 22 16.09 -19.34 -42.67
CA GLN A 22 15.14 -19.52 -43.79
C GLN A 22 13.91 -20.48 -43.73
N ALA A 23 12.73 -19.83 -43.78
CA ALA A 23 11.43 -20.14 -44.42
C ALA A 23 11.04 -21.58 -44.86
N ALA A 24 9.84 -21.99 -44.45
CA ALA A 24 8.82 -22.61 -45.31
C ALA A 24 7.43 -22.56 -44.64
N GLU A 25 6.42 -22.09 -45.38
CA GLU A 25 5.00 -22.27 -45.10
C GLU A 25 4.61 -23.75 -45.19
N THR A 26 3.64 -24.20 -44.39
CA THR A 26 2.67 -25.20 -44.85
C THR A 26 1.42 -25.17 -43.97
N THR A 27 0.32 -24.88 -44.65
CA THR A 27 -1.08 -24.99 -44.25
C THR A 27 -1.46 -26.45 -43.99
N GLU A 28 -2.27 -26.69 -42.96
CA GLU A 28 -3.14 -27.86 -42.90
C GLU A 28 -4.54 -27.44 -42.42
N THR A 29 -5.53 -27.83 -43.24
CA THR A 29 -6.96 -27.58 -43.08
C THR A 29 -7.64 -28.93 -42.84
N ALA A 30 -8.53 -29.01 -41.85
CA ALA A 30 -9.62 -30.00 -41.75
C ALA A 30 -10.69 -29.37 -40.82
N ALA A 31 -11.92 -29.03 -41.25
CA ALA A 31 -13.09 -29.89 -41.57
C ALA A 31 -13.34 -30.94 -40.46
N GLU A 32 -14.50 -31.10 -39.81
CA GLU A 32 -15.93 -30.95 -40.13
C GLU A 32 -16.71 -30.97 -38.78
N SER A 33 -17.76 -30.16 -38.59
CA SER A 33 -19.20 -30.51 -38.64
C SER A 33 -19.84 -31.11 -37.36
N THR A 34 -21.03 -30.56 -37.05
CA THR A 34 -22.20 -31.16 -36.37
C THR A 34 -22.06 -31.53 -34.87
N ALA A 35 -23.03 -31.36 -33.98
CA ALA A 35 -24.47 -31.13 -34.11
C ALA A 35 -25.00 -30.41 -32.86
N VAL A 36 -26.08 -29.66 -33.05
CA VAL A 36 -26.91 -29.06 -32.01
C VAL A 36 -27.89 -30.14 -31.52
N GLU A 37 -27.93 -30.39 -30.22
CA GLU A 37 -29.02 -31.13 -29.59
C GLU A 37 -29.54 -30.31 -28.39
N THR A 38 -30.70 -29.69 -28.61
CA THR A 38 -31.50 -29.03 -27.59
C THR A 38 -32.48 -30.05 -27.04
N VAL A 39 -32.41 -30.32 -25.73
CA VAL A 39 -33.46 -31.06 -25.02
C VAL A 39 -33.86 -30.25 -23.79
N GLU A 40 -35.08 -29.73 -23.81
CA GLU A 40 -35.79 -29.23 -22.63
C GLU A 40 -36.05 -30.37 -21.63
N SER A 41 -35.88 -30.08 -20.34
CA SER A 41 -36.60 -30.81 -19.30
C SER A 41 -36.91 -29.91 -18.10
N THR A 42 -38.18 -29.52 -18.04
CA THR A 42 -39.10 -29.47 -16.89
C THR A 42 -38.58 -29.40 -15.45
N ALA A 43 -39.17 -28.44 -14.75
CA ALA A 43 -39.14 -28.16 -13.31
C ALA A 43 -39.52 -29.33 -12.39
N ALA A 44 -38.95 -29.32 -11.19
CA ALA A 44 -39.58 -29.82 -9.97
C ALA A 44 -39.04 -29.04 -8.75
N GLU A 45 -39.96 -28.44 -8.00
CA GLU A 45 -39.81 -27.93 -6.65
C GLU A 45 -39.23 -29.00 -5.71
N GLU A 46 -38.23 -28.62 -4.91
CA GLU A 46 -37.97 -29.26 -3.62
C GLU A 46 -38.08 -28.21 -2.51
N THR A 47 -38.99 -28.50 -1.59
CA THR A 47 -39.20 -27.82 -0.32
C THR A 47 -38.14 -28.36 0.66
N ALA A 48 -37.27 -27.50 1.19
CA ALA A 48 -36.39 -27.85 2.30
C ALA A 48 -36.56 -26.81 3.41
N THR A 49 -37.07 -27.28 4.54
CA THR A 49 -37.21 -26.54 5.80
C THR A 49 -36.31 -27.25 6.82
N GLU A 50 -35.19 -26.64 7.19
CA GLU A 50 -34.29 -26.96 8.31
C GLU A 50 -33.14 -25.94 8.21
N SER A 51 -32.52 -25.41 9.25
CA SER A 51 -32.66 -25.50 10.70
C SER A 51 -31.95 -24.23 11.19
N ALA A 52 -32.55 -23.49 12.11
CA ALA A 52 -31.87 -22.41 12.79
C ALA A 52 -30.91 -23.03 13.82
N GLU A 53 -29.66 -23.27 13.42
CA GLU A 53 -28.57 -23.48 14.36
C GLU A 53 -27.97 -22.13 14.71
N GLU A 54 -28.22 -21.77 15.96
CA GLU A 54 -27.63 -20.71 16.74
C GLU A 54 -26.10 -20.88 16.76
N SER A 55 -25.41 -20.12 15.89
CA SER A 55 -23.96 -19.95 15.96
C SER A 55 -23.61 -19.17 17.23
N THR A 56 -23.39 -19.90 18.31
CA THR A 56 -22.72 -19.41 19.52
C THR A 56 -21.42 -20.19 19.67
N ALA A 57 -20.48 -19.92 18.77
CA ALA A 57 -19.13 -20.48 18.80
C ALA A 57 -18.14 -19.47 18.18
N ALA A 58 -17.92 -18.36 18.89
CA ALA A 58 -16.82 -17.43 18.64
C ALA A 58 -16.55 -16.63 19.93
N GLU A 59 -16.17 -17.31 21.00
CA GLU A 59 -15.71 -16.63 22.23
C GLU A 59 -14.65 -17.50 22.93
N GLU A 60 -13.66 -17.97 22.18
CA GLU A 60 -12.44 -18.54 22.75
C GLU A 60 -11.25 -18.21 21.85
N ALA A 61 -10.29 -17.49 22.45
CA ALA A 61 -9.01 -16.98 21.91
C ALA A 61 -9.02 -15.63 21.18
N ALA A 62 -9.70 -14.61 21.70
CA ALA A 62 -9.22 -13.23 21.51
C ALA A 62 -8.18 -12.96 22.61
N GLY A 63 -6.93 -12.67 22.24
CA GLY A 63 -5.92 -12.17 23.18
C GLY A 63 -6.38 -10.87 23.84
N ASP A 64 -5.73 -10.46 24.93
CA ASP A 64 -6.01 -9.16 25.55
C ASP A 64 -5.77 -8.05 24.49
N VAL A 65 -6.79 -7.23 24.23
CA VAL A 65 -6.68 -6.09 23.30
C VAL A 65 -5.70 -5.07 23.88
N LEU A 66 -4.58 -4.86 23.19
CA LEU A 66 -3.53 -3.94 23.61
C LEU A 66 -3.97 -2.49 23.42
N SER A 67 -3.52 -1.62 24.33
CA SER A 67 -3.48 -0.19 24.06
C SER A 67 -2.39 0.12 23.02
N TYR A 68 -2.46 1.28 22.36
CA TYR A 68 -1.40 1.69 21.43
C TYR A 68 -0.02 1.71 22.10
N ALA A 69 0.07 2.20 23.34
CA ALA A 69 1.32 2.21 24.10
C ALA A 69 1.87 0.81 24.38
N ASP A 70 0.98 -0.14 24.70
CA ASP A 70 1.37 -1.54 24.91
C ASP A 70 1.77 -2.23 23.59
N TYR A 71 1.09 -1.91 22.48
CA TYR A 71 1.46 -2.37 21.14
C TYR A 71 2.86 -1.87 20.74
N VAL A 72 3.14 -0.56 20.93
CA VAL A 72 4.46 0.02 20.65
C VAL A 72 5.54 -0.64 21.51
N ALA A 73 5.24 -0.94 22.77
CA ALA A 73 6.16 -1.62 23.68
C ALA A 73 6.30 -3.13 23.45
N ALA A 74 5.39 -3.76 22.70
CA ALA A 74 5.44 -5.18 22.40
C ALA A 74 6.70 -5.53 21.57
N ASP A 75 7.29 -6.69 21.85
CA ASP A 75 8.44 -7.18 21.11
C ASP A 75 8.07 -7.44 19.64
N LEU A 76 9.02 -7.25 18.73
CA LEU A 76 8.87 -7.76 17.36
C LEU A 76 8.68 -9.29 17.38
N ASP A 77 8.01 -9.81 16.35
CA ASP A 77 7.62 -11.21 16.19
C ASP A 77 6.65 -11.74 17.26
N SER A 78 6.09 -10.87 18.10
CA SER A 78 5.05 -11.26 19.06
C SER A 78 3.65 -11.15 18.46
N GLU A 79 2.79 -12.09 18.83
CA GLU A 79 1.37 -12.03 18.50
C GLU A 79 0.69 -10.93 19.34
N VAL A 80 -0.03 -10.05 18.67
CA VAL A 80 -0.70 -8.90 19.27
C VAL A 80 -2.15 -8.83 18.78
N THR A 81 -3.04 -8.36 19.65
CA THR A 81 -4.42 -8.04 19.30
C THR A 81 -4.66 -6.56 19.54
N ILE A 82 -5.16 -5.84 18.53
CA ILE A 82 -5.49 -4.41 18.60
C ILE A 82 -6.93 -4.15 18.15
N GLU A 83 -7.46 -2.99 18.50
CA GLU A 83 -8.69 -2.46 17.92
C GLU A 83 -8.43 -1.07 17.35
N SER A 84 -8.72 -0.89 16.07
CA SER A 84 -8.40 0.34 15.34
C SER A 84 -9.47 0.63 14.30
N TYR A 85 -9.43 1.84 13.72
CA TYR A 85 -10.40 2.30 12.72
C TYR A 85 -9.75 2.39 11.35
N VAL A 86 -10.41 1.85 10.34
CA VAL A 86 -9.95 1.93 8.94
C VAL A 86 -9.84 3.40 8.53
N GLN A 87 -8.69 3.79 7.97
CA GLN A 87 -8.47 5.14 7.43
C GLN A 87 -8.36 5.12 5.91
N ALA A 88 -7.63 4.15 5.36
CA ALA A 88 -7.52 3.96 3.91
C ALA A 88 -7.20 2.51 3.55
N LYS A 89 -7.65 2.08 2.37
CA LYS A 89 -7.29 0.79 1.78
C LYS A 89 -6.16 1.03 0.80
N GLN A 90 -5.03 0.35 0.99
CA GLN A 90 -3.92 0.42 0.04
C GLN A 90 -4.11 -0.58 -1.08
N SER A 91 -4.43 -1.84 -0.77
CA SER A 91 -4.47 -2.87 -1.81
C SER A 91 -5.30 -4.07 -1.42
N TRP A 92 -5.65 -4.87 -2.43
CA TRP A 92 -6.23 -6.20 -2.25
C TRP A 92 -5.85 -7.15 -3.38
N TRP A 93 -5.36 -8.33 -3.03
CA TRP A 93 -5.06 -9.43 -3.94
C TRP A 93 -5.02 -10.76 -3.18
N GLU A 94 -5.32 -11.88 -3.84
CA GLU A 94 -5.19 -13.23 -3.27
C GLU A 94 -5.77 -13.39 -1.86
N ASP A 95 -6.98 -12.85 -1.62
CA ASP A 95 -7.67 -12.85 -0.32
C ASP A 95 -6.90 -12.17 0.82
N LYS A 96 -6.12 -11.15 0.48
CA LYS A 96 -5.35 -10.33 1.41
C LYS A 96 -5.56 -8.85 1.13
N ALA A 97 -5.61 -8.06 2.20
CA ALA A 97 -5.74 -6.62 2.15
C ALA A 97 -4.57 -5.95 2.87
N THR A 98 -4.08 -4.85 2.29
CA THR A 98 -3.19 -3.93 3.00
C THR A 98 -3.95 -2.63 3.32
N VAL A 99 -3.94 -2.24 4.59
CA VAL A 99 -4.86 -1.23 5.13
C VAL A 99 -4.16 -0.34 6.15
N TYR A 100 -4.36 0.97 6.03
CA TYR A 100 -4.04 1.93 7.08
C TYR A 100 -5.17 2.00 8.09
N THR A 101 -4.84 1.83 9.37
CA THR A 101 -5.79 2.02 10.46
C THR A 101 -5.22 2.95 11.53
N GLN A 102 -6.10 3.64 12.24
CA GLN A 102 -5.70 4.58 13.29
C GLN A 102 -6.76 4.65 14.39
N ASP A 103 -6.31 4.62 15.63
CA ASP A 103 -7.11 4.94 16.81
C ASP A 103 -6.78 6.36 17.32
N LYS A 104 -7.20 6.71 18.53
CA LYS A 104 -7.02 8.07 19.08
C LYS A 104 -5.59 8.34 19.55
N ASP A 105 -4.82 7.28 19.76
CA ASP A 105 -3.50 7.31 20.39
C ASP A 105 -2.39 7.02 19.36
N GLY A 106 -2.69 6.28 18.28
CA GLY A 106 -1.74 6.04 17.21
C GLY A 106 -2.28 5.23 16.03
N ALA A 107 -1.38 4.89 15.10
CA ALA A 107 -1.71 4.25 13.83
C ALA A 107 -0.97 2.93 13.61
N TYR A 108 -1.52 2.12 12.71
CA TYR A 108 -1.07 0.77 12.42
C TYR A 108 -1.18 0.52 10.91
N PHE A 109 -0.12 -0.06 10.35
CA PHE A 109 -0.12 -0.60 9.01
C PHE A 109 -0.41 -2.10 9.06
N LEU A 110 -1.52 -2.51 8.45
CA LEU A 110 -1.92 -3.91 8.39
C LEU A 110 -1.51 -4.44 7.03
N TYR A 111 -0.44 -5.22 6.96
CA TYR A 111 0.11 -5.70 5.70
C TYR A 111 -0.35 -7.12 5.41
N ASP A 112 -0.87 -7.37 4.20
CA ASP A 112 -1.32 -8.69 3.74
C ASP A 112 -2.30 -9.39 4.71
N MET A 113 -3.12 -8.61 5.42
CA MET A 113 -4.11 -9.13 6.37
C MET A 113 -5.14 -9.99 5.62
N ALA A 114 -5.41 -11.20 6.12
CA ALA A 114 -6.39 -12.10 5.53
C ALA A 114 -7.77 -11.42 5.43
N CYS A 115 -8.29 -11.30 4.21
CA CYS A 115 -9.48 -10.51 3.92
C CYS A 115 -10.15 -11.00 2.64
N SER A 116 -11.38 -11.51 2.76
CA SER A 116 -12.21 -11.84 1.60
C SER A 116 -12.55 -10.58 0.79
N GLU A 117 -12.86 -10.73 -0.50
CA GLU A 117 -13.32 -9.60 -1.33
C GLU A 117 -14.57 -8.91 -0.71
N GLU A 118 -15.51 -9.71 -0.20
CA GLU A 118 -16.74 -9.23 0.43
C GLU A 118 -16.44 -8.38 1.67
N ASP A 119 -15.47 -8.78 2.50
CA ASP A 119 -15.12 -8.01 3.68
C ASP A 119 -14.25 -6.80 3.33
N TYR A 120 -13.41 -6.89 2.30
CA TYR A 120 -12.63 -5.76 1.79
C TYR A 120 -13.51 -4.60 1.28
N GLU A 121 -14.66 -4.92 0.69
CA GLU A 121 -15.66 -3.92 0.32
C GLU A 121 -16.26 -3.19 1.54
N LYS A 122 -16.31 -3.84 2.70
CA LYS A 122 -16.86 -3.29 3.96
C LYS A 122 -15.81 -2.52 4.78
N LEU A 123 -14.51 -2.67 4.49
CA LEU A 123 -13.43 -1.89 5.11
C LEU A 123 -13.42 -0.44 4.61
N VAL A 124 -14.49 0.30 4.91
CA VAL A 124 -14.60 1.73 4.55
C VAL A 124 -14.05 2.60 5.69
N PRO A 125 -13.57 3.83 5.37
CA PRO A 125 -13.04 4.73 6.40
C PRO A 125 -14.02 4.91 7.56
N GLY A 126 -13.51 4.80 8.78
CA GLY A 126 -14.29 4.98 10.01
C GLY A 126 -14.76 3.68 10.65
N VAL A 127 -14.76 2.56 9.92
CA VAL A 127 -15.15 1.26 10.47
C VAL A 127 -14.13 0.77 11.48
N LYS A 128 -14.61 0.33 12.64
CA LYS A 128 -13.77 -0.27 13.67
C LYS A 128 -13.59 -1.77 13.43
N ILE A 129 -12.34 -2.22 13.47
CA ILE A 129 -11.97 -3.62 13.38
C ILE A 129 -11.10 -4.02 14.56
N ARG A 130 -11.22 -5.29 14.98
CA ARG A 130 -10.26 -5.94 15.87
C ARG A 130 -9.36 -6.81 15.02
N VAL A 131 -8.05 -6.65 15.18
CA VAL A 131 -7.04 -7.33 14.38
C VAL A 131 -6.12 -8.12 15.30
N THR A 132 -5.90 -9.39 14.97
CA THR A 132 -4.90 -10.23 15.63
C THR A 132 -3.89 -10.70 14.60
N GLY A 133 -2.61 -10.46 14.85
CA GLY A 133 -1.50 -10.80 13.96
C GLY A 133 -0.16 -10.68 14.67
N TYR A 134 0.93 -10.68 13.90
CA TYR A 134 2.29 -10.60 14.42
C TYR A 134 2.87 -9.22 14.14
N LYS A 135 3.40 -8.56 15.18
CA LYS A 135 4.13 -7.30 15.01
C LYS A 135 5.45 -7.57 14.29
N SER A 136 5.68 -6.88 13.19
CA SER A 136 6.88 -7.02 12.35
C SER A 136 7.53 -5.65 12.12
N GLU A 137 8.74 -5.68 11.58
CA GLU A 137 9.42 -4.50 11.06
C GLU A 137 10.09 -4.80 9.72
N TRP A 138 9.84 -3.93 8.74
CA TRP A 138 10.46 -4.01 7.42
C TRP A 138 11.08 -2.67 7.01
N SER A 139 12.41 -2.60 7.01
CA SER A 139 13.16 -1.40 6.59
C SER A 139 12.78 -0.13 7.38
N GLY A 140 12.42 -0.31 8.65
CA GLY A 140 11.99 0.72 9.59
C GLY A 140 10.47 0.85 9.72
N GLU A 141 9.69 0.26 8.82
CA GLU A 141 8.23 0.26 8.88
C GLU A 141 7.72 -0.77 9.90
N VAL A 142 6.96 -0.33 10.89
CA VAL A 142 6.32 -1.22 11.87
C VAL A 142 4.92 -1.58 11.40
N GLU A 143 4.69 -2.88 11.24
CA GLU A 143 3.48 -3.42 10.60
C GLU A 143 2.91 -4.62 11.37
N LEU A 144 1.65 -4.96 11.11
CA LEU A 144 1.06 -6.23 11.51
C LEU A 144 0.98 -7.16 10.31
N MET A 145 1.62 -8.32 10.43
CA MET A 145 1.67 -9.39 9.44
C MET A 145 0.82 -10.58 9.87
N ASP A 146 0.52 -11.47 8.91
CA ASP A 146 -0.20 -12.73 9.12
C ASP A 146 -1.50 -12.53 9.93
N ALA A 147 -2.13 -11.38 9.71
CA ALA A 147 -3.22 -10.91 10.54
C ALA A 147 -4.57 -11.45 10.06
N THR A 148 -5.49 -11.63 11.00
CA THR A 148 -6.92 -11.81 10.76
C THR A 148 -7.69 -10.73 11.50
N PHE A 149 -8.93 -10.46 11.09
CA PHE A 149 -9.74 -9.45 11.73
C PHE A 149 -11.21 -9.83 11.87
N GLU A 150 -11.89 -9.11 12.76
CA GLU A 150 -13.34 -9.09 12.89
C GLU A 150 -13.85 -7.65 12.95
N PHE A 151 -15.05 -7.41 12.42
CA PHE A 151 -15.73 -6.13 12.56
C PHE A 151 -16.22 -5.96 14.01
N VAL A 152 -16.00 -4.79 14.59
CA VAL A 152 -16.51 -4.48 15.93
C VAL A 152 -17.92 -3.89 15.80
N GLU A 153 -18.92 -4.76 15.93
CA GLU A 153 -20.33 -4.41 15.81
C GLU A 153 -20.77 -3.31 16.79
N GLY A 154 -21.52 -2.33 16.27
CA GLY A 154 -22.08 -1.23 17.08
C GLY A 154 -21.06 -0.19 17.57
N ALA A 155 -19.82 -0.21 17.08
CA ALA A 155 -18.85 0.84 17.33
C ALA A 155 -19.23 2.14 16.61
N ASP A 156 -18.98 3.29 17.27
CA ASP A 156 -19.05 4.60 16.62
C ASP A 156 -17.95 4.72 15.58
N GLU A 157 -18.23 5.32 14.42
CA GLU A 157 -17.23 5.59 13.40
C GLU A 157 -16.18 6.62 13.87
N TYR A 158 -14.93 6.45 13.44
CA TYR A 158 -13.86 7.40 13.71
C TYR A 158 -12.87 7.55 12.55
N ILE A 159 -12.74 8.78 12.06
CA ILE A 159 -11.70 9.19 11.11
C ILE A 159 -10.69 10.04 11.87
N ALA A 160 -9.42 9.64 11.79
CA ALA A 160 -8.35 10.38 12.44
C ALA A 160 -8.12 11.73 11.73
N PRO A 161 -8.11 12.85 12.47
CA PRO A 161 -7.70 14.12 11.88
C PRO A 161 -6.22 14.04 11.51
N ALA A 162 -5.85 14.63 10.36
CA ALA A 162 -4.45 14.69 9.98
C ALA A 162 -3.64 15.54 10.98
N VAL A 163 -2.43 15.08 11.29
CA VAL A 163 -1.48 15.77 12.17
C VAL A 163 -0.43 16.48 11.32
N ASP A 164 -0.24 17.79 11.51
CA ASP A 164 0.85 18.51 10.85
C ASP A 164 2.19 18.12 11.48
N VAL A 165 3.04 17.48 10.67
CA VAL A 165 4.38 17.01 11.08
C VAL A 165 5.49 17.71 10.29
N THR A 166 5.20 18.84 9.63
CA THR A 166 6.17 19.59 8.81
C THR A 166 7.43 19.96 9.59
N ASP A 167 7.25 20.46 10.82
CA ASP A 167 8.36 20.88 11.69
C ASP A 167 9.20 19.69 12.20
N LEU A 168 8.71 18.45 12.04
CA LEU A 168 9.43 17.23 12.43
C LEU A 168 10.28 16.66 11.28
N LEU A 169 10.16 17.17 10.06
CA LEU A 169 11.02 16.77 8.95
C LEU A 169 12.50 16.97 9.30
N GLY A 170 13.29 15.90 9.20
CA GLY A 170 14.72 15.87 9.54
C GLY A 170 15.02 15.63 11.03
N THR A 171 14.00 15.40 11.85
CA THR A 171 14.15 15.13 13.29
C THR A 171 14.01 13.64 13.61
N ASP A 172 14.56 13.21 14.75
CA ASP A 172 14.43 11.82 15.23
C ASP A 172 13.00 11.54 15.71
N GLU A 173 12.24 12.57 16.07
CA GLU A 173 10.87 12.48 16.60
C GLU A 173 9.81 12.19 15.53
N LEU A 174 10.10 12.38 14.23
CA LEU A 174 9.12 12.14 13.16
C LEU A 174 8.63 10.69 13.13
N ILE A 175 9.51 9.73 13.45
CA ILE A 175 9.18 8.29 13.45
C ILE A 175 8.08 7.94 14.45
N ASP A 176 7.90 8.74 15.52
CA ASP A 176 6.85 8.51 16.53
C ASP A 176 5.43 8.71 15.95
N HIS A 177 5.33 9.27 14.73
CA HIS A 177 4.08 9.47 13.99
C HIS A 177 3.88 8.44 12.86
N GLN A 178 4.70 7.39 12.78
CA GLN A 178 4.60 6.40 11.70
C GLN A 178 3.17 5.87 11.55
N ASN A 179 2.77 5.66 10.30
CA ASN A 179 1.44 5.25 9.84
C ASN A 179 0.29 6.21 10.08
N GLN A 180 0.51 7.29 10.82
CA GLN A 180 -0.55 8.26 11.08
C GLN A 180 -0.94 8.99 9.80
N HIS A 181 -2.19 9.39 9.76
CA HIS A 181 -2.66 10.40 8.83
C HIS A 181 -2.00 11.74 9.17
N VAL A 182 -1.24 12.30 8.22
CA VAL A 182 -0.38 13.47 8.43
C VAL A 182 -0.54 14.50 7.32
N THR A 183 -0.22 15.75 7.64
CA THR A 183 -0.03 16.82 6.67
C THR A 183 1.38 17.39 6.72
N PHE A 184 1.82 17.90 5.58
CA PHE A 184 3.03 18.68 5.41
C PHE A 184 2.68 19.98 4.70
N THR A 185 3.14 21.11 5.21
CA THR A 185 2.72 22.43 4.74
C THR A 185 3.90 23.27 4.25
N ASP A 186 3.61 24.19 3.31
CA ASP A 186 4.58 25.14 2.76
C ASP A 186 5.86 24.49 2.19
N LEU A 187 5.71 23.31 1.60
CA LEU A 187 6.79 22.57 0.95
C LEU A 187 7.12 23.20 -0.41
N THR A 188 8.40 23.22 -0.78
CA THR A 188 8.84 23.65 -2.12
C THR A 188 9.15 22.44 -3.00
N VAL A 189 8.55 22.32 -4.19
CA VAL A 189 8.85 21.24 -5.13
C VAL A 189 10.26 21.39 -5.69
N GLU A 190 11.05 20.33 -5.60
CA GLU A 190 12.42 20.25 -6.12
C GLU A 190 12.50 19.32 -7.33
N ALA A 191 13.65 19.31 -8.01
CA ALA A 191 13.93 18.31 -9.04
C ALA A 191 13.93 16.89 -8.45
N ALA A 192 13.10 16.01 -8.99
CA ALA A 192 13.06 14.58 -8.63
C ALA A 192 14.15 13.78 -9.36
N GLY A 193 14.51 14.21 -10.57
CA GLY A 193 15.52 13.57 -11.41
C GLY A 193 15.64 14.29 -12.74
N GLN A 194 16.12 13.57 -13.77
CA GLN A 194 16.27 14.10 -15.12
C GLN A 194 15.58 13.21 -16.15
N ASP A 195 15.01 13.83 -17.18
CA ASP A 195 14.49 13.12 -18.34
C ASP A 195 15.62 12.60 -19.26
N ALA A 196 15.23 11.92 -20.35
CA ALA A 196 16.17 11.37 -21.32
C ALA A 196 17.03 12.43 -22.06
N ASP A 197 16.57 13.68 -22.08
CA ASP A 197 17.26 14.82 -22.67
C ASP A 197 18.15 15.56 -21.65
N GLY A 198 18.13 15.14 -20.38
CA GLY A 198 18.90 15.72 -19.28
C GLY A 198 18.28 16.96 -18.65
N ASN A 199 16.98 17.20 -18.86
CA ASN A 199 16.26 18.28 -18.19
C ASN A 199 15.75 17.81 -16.83
N ASP A 200 15.83 18.69 -15.84
CA ASP A 200 15.26 18.42 -14.52
C ASP A 200 13.74 18.29 -14.60
N VAL A 201 13.21 17.26 -13.93
CA VAL A 201 11.77 16.96 -13.87
C VAL A 201 11.25 16.96 -12.43
N PRO A 202 10.00 17.39 -12.19
CA PRO A 202 9.43 17.50 -10.84
C PRO A 202 9.04 16.16 -10.22
N TYR A 203 8.91 15.10 -11.03
CA TYR A 203 8.59 13.75 -10.57
C TYR A 203 9.22 12.68 -11.46
N LEU A 204 9.28 11.44 -10.97
CA LEU A 204 9.68 10.23 -11.68
C LEU A 204 8.59 9.15 -11.57
N TYR A 205 8.47 8.30 -12.59
CA TYR A 205 7.73 7.04 -12.46
C TYR A 205 8.68 5.98 -11.88
N ASN A 206 8.29 5.33 -10.78
CA ASN A 206 9.19 4.57 -9.90
C ASN A 206 10.34 5.41 -9.33
N TYR A 207 10.99 4.89 -8.29
CA TYR A 207 12.05 5.60 -7.55
C TYR A 207 13.25 6.04 -8.42
N ASP A 208 13.49 5.36 -9.55
CA ASP A 208 14.63 5.58 -10.44
C ASP A 208 14.24 6.08 -11.85
N GLY A 209 12.96 6.36 -12.09
CA GLY A 209 12.47 6.76 -13.41
C GLY A 209 12.28 5.62 -14.41
N SER A 210 12.39 4.35 -13.99
CA SER A 210 12.19 3.18 -14.85
C SER A 210 10.73 2.87 -15.18
N GLY A 211 9.78 3.51 -14.48
CA GLY A 211 8.36 3.24 -14.59
C GLY A 211 7.65 3.93 -15.75
N SER A 212 6.33 3.85 -15.69
CA SER A 212 5.37 4.32 -16.69
C SER A 212 4.06 4.76 -16.03
N GLU A 213 3.13 5.28 -16.83
CA GLU A 213 1.82 5.69 -16.30
C GLU A 213 1.07 4.51 -15.68
N GLY A 214 0.69 4.67 -14.41
CA GLY A 214 0.10 3.62 -13.59
C GLY A 214 1.03 3.17 -12.47
N ASP A 215 2.33 3.35 -12.63
CA ASP A 215 3.33 3.08 -11.60
C ASP A 215 3.44 4.25 -10.61
N ASP A 216 4.08 4.00 -9.47
CA ASP A 216 4.32 4.97 -8.42
C ASP A 216 4.93 6.29 -8.92
N LEU A 217 4.53 7.41 -8.32
CA LEU A 217 5.14 8.71 -8.58
C LEU A 217 6.02 9.15 -7.41
N TYR A 218 7.30 9.30 -7.67
CA TYR A 218 8.26 9.84 -6.72
C TYR A 218 8.53 11.30 -7.06
N PHE A 219 8.45 12.18 -6.06
CA PHE A 219 8.75 13.60 -6.23
C PHE A 219 9.53 14.13 -5.02
N ASN A 220 10.33 15.16 -5.24
CA ASN A 220 11.14 15.76 -4.18
C ASN A 220 10.53 17.07 -3.72
N VAL A 221 10.60 17.30 -2.42
CA VAL A 221 10.20 18.55 -1.78
C VAL A 221 11.30 19.02 -0.85
N SER A 222 11.45 20.33 -0.67
CA SER A 222 12.33 20.89 0.34
C SER A 222 11.54 21.58 1.45
N SER A 223 12.06 21.42 2.66
CA SER A 223 11.64 22.10 3.88
C SER A 223 12.85 22.20 4.81
N ASN A 224 12.91 23.23 5.64
CA ASN A 224 13.99 23.43 6.62
C ASN A 224 15.42 23.41 6.01
N GLY A 225 15.56 23.68 4.71
CA GLY A 225 16.84 23.66 4.00
C GLY A 225 17.34 22.27 3.59
N GLU A 226 16.51 21.23 3.75
CA GLU A 226 16.78 19.85 3.34
C GLU A 226 15.76 19.39 2.29
N THR A 227 16.10 18.35 1.53
CA THR A 227 15.25 17.75 0.49
C THR A 227 14.80 16.36 0.93
N TYR A 228 13.51 16.09 0.75
CA TYR A 228 12.83 14.85 1.10
C TYR A 228 12.14 14.27 -0.13
N THR A 229 12.07 12.94 -0.20
CA THR A 229 11.38 12.23 -1.28
C THR A 229 10.03 11.74 -0.80
N PHE A 230 8.98 12.18 -1.49
CA PHE A 230 7.59 11.81 -1.22
C PHE A 230 7.06 10.94 -2.35
N LEU A 231 6.03 10.14 -2.04
CA LEU A 231 5.54 9.08 -2.91
C LEU A 231 4.02 9.19 -3.07
N VAL A 232 3.52 9.13 -4.30
CA VAL A 232 2.14 8.69 -4.58
C VAL A 232 2.20 7.21 -4.95
N GLU A 233 1.85 6.37 -3.99
CA GLU A 233 1.81 4.91 -4.11
C GLU A 233 0.64 4.49 -5.00
N SER A 234 0.94 3.77 -6.09
CA SER A 234 -0.02 3.44 -7.14
C SER A 234 -1.12 2.49 -6.69
N TYR A 235 -0.85 1.59 -5.73
CA TYR A 235 -1.89 0.73 -5.17
C TYR A 235 -2.90 1.55 -4.35
N LEU A 236 -2.43 2.52 -3.57
CA LEU A 236 -3.28 3.40 -2.77
C LEU A 236 -4.02 4.44 -3.62
N CYS A 237 -3.34 4.99 -4.63
CA CYS A 237 -3.78 6.12 -5.45
C CYS A 237 -3.50 5.83 -6.92
N ASP A 238 -4.46 5.20 -7.59
CA ASP A 238 -4.31 4.82 -8.99
C ASP A 238 -4.08 6.04 -9.93
N LYS A 239 -3.75 5.76 -11.19
CA LYS A 239 -3.51 6.78 -12.21
C LYS A 239 -4.68 7.75 -12.45
N ASP A 240 -5.89 7.36 -12.07
CA ASP A 240 -7.10 8.16 -12.24
C ASP A 240 -7.44 8.97 -10.98
N SER A 241 -6.72 8.78 -9.87
CA SER A 241 -6.84 9.59 -8.66
C SER A 241 -6.44 11.06 -8.89
N ASP A 242 -7.01 11.95 -8.09
CA ASP A 242 -6.76 13.38 -8.20
C ASP A 242 -5.33 13.74 -7.80
N VAL A 243 -4.76 13.07 -6.79
CA VAL A 243 -3.39 13.30 -6.33
C VAL A 243 -2.35 12.87 -7.37
N TYR A 244 -2.57 11.73 -8.03
CA TYR A 244 -1.68 11.26 -9.11
C TYR A 244 -1.64 12.26 -10.26
N LYS A 245 -2.81 12.79 -10.64
CA LYS A 245 -2.92 13.87 -11.63
C LYS A 245 -2.29 15.17 -11.13
N ALA A 246 -2.41 15.49 -9.85
CA ALA A 246 -1.81 16.70 -9.27
C ALA A 246 -0.27 16.64 -9.35
N VAL A 247 0.36 15.54 -8.94
CA VAL A 247 1.82 15.35 -9.04
C VAL A 247 2.31 15.51 -10.47
N LYS A 248 1.60 14.93 -11.44
CA LYS A 248 1.96 15.06 -12.86
C LYS A 248 1.93 16.50 -13.40
N ASN A 249 1.22 17.40 -12.72
CA ASN A 249 1.11 18.81 -13.11
C ASN A 249 2.03 19.74 -12.29
N LEU A 250 2.73 19.23 -11.26
CA LEU A 250 3.67 20.02 -10.48
C LEU A 250 4.78 20.60 -11.35
N GLN A 251 5.25 21.78 -10.95
CA GLN A 251 6.44 22.41 -11.50
C GLN A 251 7.50 22.56 -10.41
N ILE A 252 8.77 22.46 -10.79
CA ILE A 252 9.88 22.75 -9.88
C ILE A 252 9.76 24.20 -9.39
N GLY A 253 9.80 24.39 -8.07
CA GLY A 253 9.61 25.66 -7.39
C GLY A 253 8.18 25.97 -6.98
N ASP A 254 7.20 25.12 -7.29
CA ASP A 254 5.84 25.25 -6.76
C ASP A 254 5.86 25.14 -5.23
N THR A 255 5.00 25.91 -4.57
CA THR A 255 4.73 25.75 -3.13
C THR A 255 3.48 24.89 -2.96
N ILE A 256 3.57 23.85 -2.14
CA ILE A 256 2.48 22.89 -1.94
C ILE A 256 2.22 22.60 -0.46
N ASP A 257 0.98 22.22 -0.15
CA ASP A 257 0.66 21.41 1.02
C ASP A 257 0.38 19.97 0.55
N ALA A 258 0.77 18.98 1.34
CA ALA A 258 0.56 17.56 1.08
C ALA A 258 -0.10 16.87 2.28
N GLU A 259 -0.96 15.90 2.01
CA GLU A 259 -1.66 15.07 3.01
C GLU A 259 -1.53 13.60 2.63
N GLY A 260 -1.38 12.72 3.62
CA GLY A 260 -1.16 11.29 3.38
C GLY A 260 -0.87 10.49 4.64
N PHE A 261 -0.31 9.30 4.47
CA PHE A 261 0.09 8.43 5.58
C PHE A 261 1.61 8.40 5.73
N LEU A 262 2.11 8.54 6.96
CA LEU A 262 3.54 8.58 7.23
C LEU A 262 4.17 7.18 7.20
N TYR A 263 4.46 6.71 6.00
CA TYR A 263 5.14 5.44 5.78
C TYR A 263 6.68 5.57 5.86
N TRP A 264 7.35 4.45 6.13
CA TRP A 264 8.81 4.37 6.27
C TRP A 264 9.43 3.33 5.36
N TYR A 265 10.55 3.69 4.72
CA TYR A 265 11.39 2.73 4.01
C TYR A 265 12.82 3.24 3.96
N GLU A 266 13.67 2.74 4.86
CA GLU A 266 15.02 3.24 5.13
C GLU A 266 15.07 4.75 5.47
N GLY A 267 13.93 5.32 5.90
CA GLY A 267 13.73 6.75 6.12
C GLY A 267 12.29 7.17 5.84
N VAL A 268 12.00 8.46 6.05
CA VAL A 268 10.68 9.05 5.77
C VAL A 268 10.30 8.85 4.29
N ASN A 269 9.17 8.20 4.03
CA ASN A 269 8.68 7.94 2.68
C ASN A 269 7.14 7.97 2.62
N PRO A 270 6.50 9.13 2.87
CA PRO A 270 5.06 9.20 3.07
C PRO A 270 4.29 8.85 1.79
N HIS A 271 3.19 8.12 1.97
CA HIS A 271 2.22 7.83 0.92
C HIS A 271 1.20 8.97 0.82
N ILE A 272 1.40 9.86 -0.15
CA ILE A 272 0.64 11.08 -0.34
C ILE A 272 -0.66 10.78 -1.08
N THR A 273 -1.77 11.20 -0.49
CA THR A 273 -3.14 10.98 -0.99
C THR A 273 -3.81 12.27 -1.45
N ALA A 274 -3.28 13.44 -1.09
CA ALA A 274 -3.71 14.73 -1.62
C ALA A 274 -2.59 15.76 -1.66
N ILE A 275 -2.66 16.67 -2.66
CA ILE A 275 -1.76 17.81 -2.80
C ILE A 275 -2.58 19.06 -3.12
N THR A 276 -2.22 20.17 -2.49
CA THR A 276 -2.74 21.50 -2.80
C THR A 276 -1.59 22.41 -3.23
N VAL A 277 -1.63 22.91 -4.47
CA VAL A 277 -0.67 23.89 -4.98
C VAL A 277 -1.13 25.31 -4.61
N LYS A 278 -0.19 26.17 -4.17
CA LYS A 278 -0.47 27.55 -3.71
C LYS A 278 -0.26 28.62 -4.78
#